data_AF-A0A524KT71-F1
#
_entry.id   AF-A0A524KT71-F1
#
_cell.length_a   1.000
_cell.length_b   1.000
_cell.length_c   1.000
_cell.angle_alpha   90.00
_cell.angle_beta   90.00
_cell.angle_gamma   90.00
#
_symmetry.space_group_name_H-M   'P 1'
#
loop_
_entity.id
_entity.type
_entity.pdbx_description
1 polymer ?
#
loop_
_entity_poly.entity_id
_entity_poly.type
_entity_poly.pdbx_seq_one_letter_code
_entity_poly.pdbx_strand_id
1 'polypeptide(L)'
;MCLIRLYDVDNGIPSDQSDGFFSIVSYIPGDASGNQVVNLTDVIYLLNYLFKGDLPPSPMAAGDVNGDCKVNLTDVVYLLNYLFKAGDPPVPGCA
;
A
#
# COMPACT_ATOMS: atom_id res chain seq x y z
N MET A 1 2.35 13.12 -6.82
CA MET A 1 1.78 13.73 -5.60
C MET A 1 0.71 14.72 -6.03
N CYS A 2 -0.56 14.34 -6.05
CA CYS A 2 -1.66 15.27 -6.35
C CYS A 2 -2.17 15.81 -5.02
N LEU A 3 -2.02 17.12 -4.83
CA LEU A 3 -2.34 17.80 -3.59
C LEU A 3 -3.78 18.32 -3.68
N ILE A 4 -4.79 17.53 -3.34
CA ILE A 4 -6.19 18.01 -3.36
C ILE A 4 -6.47 18.74 -2.04
N ARG A 5 -6.70 20.04 -2.11
CA ARG A 5 -7.29 20.80 -1.00
C ARG A 5 -8.79 20.55 -1.00
N LEU A 6 -9.29 19.85 0.01
CA LEU A 6 -10.72 19.82 0.28
C LEU A 6 -11.04 21.05 1.13
N TYR A 7 -12.06 21.80 0.70
CA TYR A 7 -12.64 22.88 1.47
C TYR A 7 -13.74 22.27 2.33
N ASP A 8 -13.69 22.62 3.60
CA ASP A 8 -14.71 22.40 4.62
C ASP A 8 -16.12 22.76 4.09
N VAL A 9 -17.10 21.87 4.31
CA VAL A 9 -18.53 22.06 3.95
C VAL A 9 -19.40 22.02 5.21
N ASP A 10 -18.82 22.34 6.36
CA ASP A 10 -19.43 22.40 7.67
C ASP A 10 -19.79 23.87 7.96
N ASN A 11 -21.10 24.14 8.01
CA ASN A 11 -21.81 25.12 8.85
C ASN A 11 -21.28 26.56 9.11
N GLY A 12 -20.24 27.05 8.44
CA GLY A 12 -19.85 28.47 8.40
C GLY A 12 -19.12 29.00 9.64
N ILE A 13 -18.42 28.15 10.40
CA ILE A 13 -17.54 28.61 11.49
C ILE A 13 -16.06 28.58 11.02
N PRO A 14 -15.27 29.65 11.16
CA PRO A 14 -13.97 29.77 10.46
C PRO A 14 -12.76 29.20 11.22
N SER A 15 -12.92 28.25 12.16
CA SER A 15 -11.85 27.91 13.13
C SER A 15 -11.54 26.43 13.32
N ASP A 16 -12.31 25.50 12.78
CA ASP A 16 -11.96 24.08 12.73
C ASP A 16 -11.22 23.80 11.43
N GLN A 17 -9.99 24.30 11.37
CA GLN A 17 -9.04 23.80 10.40
C GLN A 17 -8.79 22.32 10.73
N SER A 18 -9.61 21.42 10.19
CA SER A 18 -9.14 20.09 9.87
C SER A 18 -8.13 20.29 8.74
N ASP A 19 -6.90 20.60 9.14
CA ASP A 19 -5.70 20.65 8.31
C ASP A 19 -5.31 19.26 7.81
N GLY A 20 -6.30 18.37 7.64
CA GLY A 20 -6.20 17.04 7.08
C GLY A 20 -5.75 17.15 5.63
N PHE A 21 -4.44 17.16 5.45
CA PHE A 21 -3.84 17.03 4.15
C PHE A 21 -4.06 15.59 3.66
N PHE A 22 -5.15 15.35 2.92
CA PHE A 22 -5.41 14.01 2.35
C PHE A 22 -4.50 13.80 1.15
N SER A 23 -3.52 12.90 1.31
CA SER A 23 -2.65 12.48 0.21
C SER A 23 -3.32 11.32 -0.53
N ILE A 24 -3.75 11.56 -1.77
CA ILE A 24 -4.16 10.46 -2.66
C ILE A 24 -2.89 9.77 -3.14
N VAL A 25 -2.60 8.62 -2.57
CA VAL A 25 -1.51 7.76 -3.02
C VAL A 25 -2.09 6.73 -3.99
N SER A 26 -1.70 6.84 -5.27
CA SER A 26 -2.02 5.83 -6.28
C SER A 26 -0.92 4.77 -6.25
N TYR A 27 -1.32 3.50 -6.16
CA TYR A 27 -0.41 2.36 -6.21
C TYR A 27 -1.14 1.12 -6.77
N ILE A 28 -0.38 0.09 -7.13
CA ILE A 28 -0.91 -1.22 -7.53
C ILE A 28 -0.77 -2.16 -6.34
N PRO A 29 -1.87 -2.73 -5.81
CA PRO A 29 -1.80 -3.74 -4.76
C PRO A 29 -0.92 -4.92 -5.18
N GLY A 30 0.08 -5.26 -4.37
CA GLY A 30 1.04 -6.33 -4.65
C GLY A 30 2.26 -5.93 -5.47
N ASP A 31 2.35 -4.70 -5.99
CA ASP A 31 3.54 -4.16 -6.65
C ASP A 31 4.48 -3.53 -5.62
N ALA A 32 5.02 -4.37 -4.73
CA ALA A 32 5.92 -3.91 -3.66
C ALA A 32 7.22 -3.28 -4.22
N SER A 33 7.63 -3.67 -5.43
CA SER A 33 8.83 -3.15 -6.08
C SER A 33 8.61 -1.82 -6.82
N GLY A 34 7.36 -1.43 -7.07
CA GLY A 34 7.00 -0.20 -7.78
C GLY A 34 7.29 -0.25 -9.29
N ASN A 35 7.41 -1.45 -9.86
CA ASN A 35 7.74 -1.65 -11.27
C ASN A 35 6.50 -1.74 -12.19
N GLN A 36 5.31 -1.55 -11.62
CA GLN A 36 3.99 -1.64 -12.25
C GLN A 36 3.57 -3.04 -12.70
N VAL A 37 4.26 -4.09 -12.24
CA VAL A 37 4.01 -5.48 -12.62
C VAL A 37 4.07 -6.39 -11.39
N VAL A 38 2.92 -6.90 -10.97
CA VAL A 38 2.82 -7.86 -9.86
C VAL A 38 3.38 -9.22 -10.28
N ASN A 39 4.56 -9.57 -9.79
CA ASN A 39 5.24 -10.84 -10.08
C ASN A 39 6.20 -11.29 -8.95
N LEU A 40 7.07 -12.27 -9.23
CA LEU A 40 8.02 -12.82 -8.25
C LEU A 40 9.02 -11.77 -7.71
N THR A 41 9.26 -10.70 -8.45
CA THR A 41 10.12 -9.59 -8.03
C THR A 41 9.58 -8.93 -6.78
N ASP A 42 8.27 -8.75 -6.65
CA ASP A 42 7.63 -8.14 -5.49
C ASP A 42 7.74 -9.03 -4.25
N VAL A 43 7.63 -10.35 -4.43
CA VAL A 43 7.86 -11.33 -3.37
C VAL A 43 9.29 -11.23 -2.84
N ILE A 44 10.28 -11.18 -3.74
CA ILE A 44 11.70 -11.05 -3.37
C ILE A 44 11.94 -9.70 -2.68
N TYR A 45 11.30 -8.63 -3.16
CA TYR A 45 11.40 -7.30 -2.58
C TYR A 45 10.89 -7.27 -1.14
N LEU A 46 9.71 -7.85 -0.87
CA LEU A 46 9.16 -7.97 0.48
C LEU A 46 10.06 -8.78 1.41
N LEU A 47 10.62 -9.90 0.95
CA LEU A 47 11.55 -10.70 1.76
C LEU A 47 12.84 -9.94 2.08
N ASN A 48 13.38 -9.19 1.13
CA ASN A 48 14.55 -8.35 1.34
C ASN A 48 14.26 -7.24 2.35
N TYR A 49 13.12 -6.57 2.25
CA TYR A 49 12.67 -5.60 3.25
C TYR A 49 12.57 -6.23 4.65
N LEU A 50 11.85 -7.35 4.78
CA LEU A 50 11.57 -8.00 6.06
C LEU A 50 12.80 -8.60 6.76
N PHE A 51 13.75 -9.16 5.99
CA PHE A 51 14.85 -9.95 6.55
C PHE A 51 16.25 -9.38 6.33
N LYS A 52 16.43 -8.46 5.39
CA LYS A 52 17.72 -7.82 5.11
C LYS A 52 17.75 -6.34 5.52
N GLY A 53 16.59 -5.77 5.86
CA GLY A 53 16.49 -4.35 6.18
C GLY A 53 16.69 -3.46 4.96
N ASP A 54 16.36 -3.97 3.77
CA ASP A 54 16.30 -3.16 2.55
C ASP A 54 15.14 -2.13 2.65
N LEU A 55 15.01 -1.29 1.63
CA LEU A 55 13.99 -0.23 1.64
C LEU A 55 12.56 -0.80 1.71
N PRO A 56 11.66 -0.15 2.46
CA PRO A 56 10.25 -0.53 2.50
C PRO A 56 9.55 -0.24 1.16
N PRO A 57 8.44 -0.95 0.86
CA PRO A 57 7.55 -0.58 -0.24
C PRO A 57 7.08 0.88 -0.10
N SER A 58 6.94 1.56 -1.23
CA SER A 58 6.49 2.96 -1.28
C SER A 58 5.35 3.10 -2.30
N PRO A 59 4.08 3.21 -1.85
CA PRO A 59 3.64 3.22 -0.45
C PRO A 59 3.77 1.85 0.25
N MET A 60 3.78 1.86 1.58
CA MET A 60 3.70 0.63 2.37
C MET A 60 2.46 -0.20 2.04
N ALA A 61 1.36 0.48 1.68
CA ALA A 61 0.12 -0.12 1.21
C ALA A 61 0.29 -1.06 0.00
N ALA A 62 1.33 -0.87 -0.83
CA ALA A 62 1.61 -1.77 -1.95
C ALA A 62 2.13 -3.15 -1.50
N GLY A 63 2.73 -3.22 -0.31
CA GLY A 63 3.24 -4.46 0.29
C GLY A 63 2.29 -5.14 1.26
N ASP A 64 1.21 -4.48 1.68
CA ASP A 64 0.13 -5.03 2.50
C ASP A 64 -0.93 -5.60 1.57
N VAL A 65 -0.71 -6.83 1.13
CA VAL A 65 -1.50 -7.46 0.05
C VAL A 65 -2.72 -8.19 0.57
N ASN A 66 -2.77 -8.45 1.88
CA ASN A 66 -3.93 -9.04 2.56
C ASN A 66 -4.83 -7.98 3.22
N GLY A 67 -4.43 -6.71 3.25
CA GLY A 67 -5.21 -5.59 3.75
C GLY A 67 -5.35 -5.55 5.27
N ASP A 68 -4.41 -6.16 6.01
CA ASP A 68 -4.45 -6.23 7.47
C ASP A 68 -3.70 -5.10 8.18
N CYS A 69 -3.25 -4.11 7.40
CA CYS A 69 -2.45 -2.96 7.81
C CYS A 69 -1.06 -3.31 8.33
N LYS A 70 -0.51 -4.50 8.03
CA LYS A 70 0.83 -4.92 8.46
C LYS A 70 1.57 -5.65 7.36
N VAL A 71 2.58 -5.00 6.80
CA VAL A 71 3.53 -5.67 5.89
C VAL A 71 4.38 -6.68 6.66
N ASN A 72 4.10 -7.97 6.48
CA ASN A 72 4.80 -9.06 7.15
C ASN A 72 4.87 -10.35 6.31
N LEU A 73 5.25 -11.48 6.91
CA LEU A 73 5.40 -12.74 6.17
C LEU A 73 4.06 -13.27 5.61
N THR A 74 2.92 -12.91 6.20
CA THR A 74 1.60 -13.28 5.67
C THR A 74 1.36 -12.70 4.29
N ASP A 75 1.83 -11.48 4.02
CA ASP A 75 1.74 -10.85 2.69
C ASP A 75 2.55 -11.59 1.64
N VAL A 76 3.76 -12.02 2.00
CA VAL A 76 4.63 -12.81 1.12
C VAL A 76 3.94 -14.11 0.72
N VAL A 77 3.36 -14.82 1.70
CA VAL A 77 2.64 -16.07 1.45
C VAL A 77 1.37 -15.83 0.63
N TYR A 78 0.64 -14.76 0.91
CA TYR A 78 -0.56 -14.38 0.17
C TYR A 78 -0.22 -14.13 -1.30
N LEU A 79 0.81 -13.33 -1.58
CA LEU A 79 1.23 -13.00 -2.94
C LEU A 79 1.72 -14.25 -3.71
N LEU A 80 2.41 -15.17 -3.06
CA LEU A 80 2.78 -16.46 -3.66
C LEU A 80 1.58 -17.33 -3.99
N ASN A 81 0.56 -17.35 -3.13
CA ASN A 81 -0.67 -18.10 -3.40
C ASN A 81 -1.44 -17.52 -4.58
N TYR A 82 -1.51 -16.18 -4.68
CA TYR A 82 -2.06 -15.50 -5.85
C TYR A 82 -1.31 -15.89 -7.14
N LEU A 83 0.02 -15.77 -7.14
CA LEU A 83 0.84 -15.99 -8.33
C LEU A 83 0.87 -17.46 -8.81
N PHE A 84 0.82 -18.43 -7.90
CA PHE A 84 1.11 -19.83 -8.24
C PHE A 84 0.02 -20.84 -7.88
N LYS A 85 -1.01 -20.45 -7.11
CA LYS A 85 -2.04 -21.38 -6.62
C LYS A 85 -3.47 -20.93 -6.90
N ALA A 86 -3.65 -19.97 -7.81
CA ALA A 86 -4.95 -19.36 -8.11
C ALA A 86 -5.65 -18.84 -6.84
N GLY A 87 -4.88 -18.26 -5.91
CA GLY A 87 -5.41 -17.54 -4.77
C GLY A 87 -6.07 -16.21 -5.18
N ASP A 88 -6.73 -15.57 -4.23
CA ASP A 88 -7.38 -14.29 -4.45
C ASP A 88 -6.37 -13.18 -4.83
N PRO A 89 -6.76 -12.20 -5.66
CA PRO A 89 -5.89 -11.10 -6.04
C PRO A 89 -5.58 -10.19 -4.84
N PRO A 90 -4.40 -9.53 -4.81
CA PRO A 90 -4.03 -8.57 -3.78
C PRO A 90 -5.10 -7.49 -3.58
N VAL A 91 -5.42 -7.21 -2.31
CA VAL A 91 -6.34 -6.15 -1.94
C VAL A 91 -5.58 -4.85 -1.64
N PRO A 92 -6.21 -3.67 -1.76
CA PRO A 92 -5.60 -2.43 -1.34
C PRO A 92 -5.24 -2.47 0.15
N GLY A 93 -3.96 -2.32 0.47
CA GLY A 93 -3.44 -2.16 1.82
C GLY A 93 -3.75 -0.80 2.45
N CYS A 94 -3.53 -0.72 3.75
CA CYS A 94 -3.78 0.50 4.53
C CYS A 94 -2.72 1.58 4.22
N ALA A 95 -3.17 2.83 4.07
CA ALA A 95 -2.34 4.00 3.72
C ALA A 95 -2.27 5.02 4.87
#